data_AF-V4AJ09-F1
#
_entry.id   AF-V4AJ09-F1
#
_cell.length_a   1.000
_cell.length_b   1.000
_cell.length_c   1.000
_cell.angle_alpha   90.00
_cell.angle_beta   90.00
_cell.angle_gamma   90.00
#
_symmetry.space_group_name_H-M   'P 1'
#
loop_
_entity.id
_entity.type
_entity.pdbx_description
1 polymer ?
#
loop_
_entity_poly.entity_id
_entity_poly.type
_entity_poly.pdbx_seq_one_letter_code
_entity_poly.pdbx_strand_id
1 'polypeptide(L)'
;DACERWMKCSNKSIHHYLTKIATLPSCPCKYPLTVGRDKKIRDSSLEKNFVWEDASSEEEKLNIYKPGAKYCIRSKLTSNALASQQCCYDDYHRLITRGRDAGTPNLVSPQLSKELHRKVDVLPWVLCKGDWTRYNLVINPNNKRQCEENPNIAEIKHQILLAKNY
;
A
#
# COMPACT_ATOMS: atom_id res chain seq x y z
N ASP A 1 -12.13 1.53 -20.45
CA ASP A 1 -12.97 2.29 -19.48
C ASP A 1 -12.15 3.39 -18.77
N ALA A 2 -12.68 4.05 -17.72
CA ALA A 2 -11.97 5.11 -17.00
C ALA A 2 -10.70 4.62 -16.26
N CYS A 3 -10.74 3.43 -15.66
CA CYS A 3 -9.56 2.78 -15.07
C CYS A 3 -8.50 2.52 -16.13
N GLU A 4 -8.89 2.00 -17.29
CA GLU A 4 -7.94 1.74 -18.38
C GLU A 4 -7.24 3.01 -18.87
N ARG A 5 -7.98 4.13 -18.97
CA ARG A 5 -7.40 5.43 -19.31
C ARG A 5 -6.41 5.88 -18.24
N TRP A 6 -6.76 5.73 -16.96
CA TRP A 6 -5.85 6.01 -15.86
C TRP A 6 -4.59 5.15 -15.94
N MET A 7 -4.72 3.83 -16.15
CA MET A 7 -3.58 2.91 -16.31
C MET A 7 -2.69 3.24 -17.51
N LYS A 8 -3.26 3.71 -18.63
CA LYS A 8 -2.48 4.14 -19.81
C LYS A 8 -1.79 5.48 -19.59
N CYS A 9 -2.44 6.41 -18.90
CA CYS A 9 -1.88 7.72 -18.57
C CYS A 9 -0.77 7.62 -17.50
N SER A 10 -0.99 6.78 -16.48
CA SER A 10 0.00 6.45 -15.45
C SER A 10 1.29 5.90 -16.06
N ASN A 11 1.18 5.09 -17.10
CA ASN A 11 2.33 4.51 -17.80
C ASN A 11 3.27 5.57 -18.43
N LYS A 12 2.87 6.84 -18.56
CA LYS A 12 3.76 7.93 -19.02
C LYS A 12 4.21 8.86 -17.89
N SER A 13 3.36 9.16 -16.90
CA SER A 13 3.64 10.16 -15.86
C SER A 13 3.94 9.57 -14.47
N ILE A 14 3.31 8.44 -14.12
CA ILE A 14 3.53 7.75 -12.84
C ILE A 14 4.88 7.03 -12.84
N HIS A 15 5.43 6.58 -13.98
CA HIS A 15 6.76 5.95 -14.00
C HIS A 15 7.87 6.85 -13.43
N HIS A 16 7.82 8.16 -13.65
CA HIS A 16 8.75 9.12 -13.03
C HIS A 16 8.54 9.25 -11.51
N TYR A 17 7.33 8.98 -11.01
CA TYR A 17 7.05 8.91 -9.57
C TYR A 17 7.38 7.54 -8.98
N LEU A 18 7.21 6.44 -9.72
CA LEU A 18 7.56 5.08 -9.30
C LEU A 18 9.07 4.93 -9.03
N THR A 19 9.94 5.64 -9.77
CA THR A 19 11.37 5.69 -9.43
C THR A 19 11.62 6.32 -8.06
N LYS A 20 10.78 7.26 -7.62
CA LYS A 20 10.82 7.82 -6.25
C LYS A 20 10.27 6.85 -5.19
N ILE A 21 9.53 5.82 -5.57
CA ILE A 21 9.08 4.71 -4.67
C ILE A 21 10.21 3.70 -4.45
N ALA A 22 11.23 3.65 -5.31
CA ALA A 22 12.34 2.72 -5.15
C ALA A 22 13.03 2.88 -3.78
N THR A 23 13.10 4.12 -3.28
CA THR A 23 13.72 4.49 -1.99
C THR A 23 12.77 4.37 -0.79
N LEU A 24 11.50 4.00 -1.01
CA LEU A 24 10.57 3.73 0.08
C LEU A 24 10.92 2.42 0.79
N PRO A 25 10.77 2.38 2.12
CA PRO A 25 11.18 1.24 2.91
C PRO A 25 10.38 -0.01 2.58
N SER A 26 11.04 -1.15 2.74
CA SER A 26 10.45 -2.47 2.60
C SER A 26 9.54 -2.79 3.79
N CYS A 27 8.35 -3.31 3.52
CA CYS A 27 7.38 -3.67 4.55
C CYS A 27 7.95 -4.72 5.51
N PRO A 28 7.88 -4.51 6.84
CA PRO A 28 8.19 -5.55 7.82
C PRO A 28 7.24 -6.74 7.66
N CYS A 29 7.75 -7.97 7.76
CA CYS A 29 6.92 -9.19 7.61
C CYS A 29 5.91 -9.40 8.73
N LYS A 30 6.13 -8.76 9.89
CA LYS A 30 5.22 -8.76 11.03
C LYS A 30 4.87 -7.35 11.45
N TYR A 31 3.63 -7.14 11.91
CA TYR A 31 3.21 -5.86 12.47
C TYR A 31 4.11 -5.50 13.66
N PRO A 32 4.74 -4.32 13.68
CA PRO A 32 5.58 -3.92 14.79
C PRO A 32 4.72 -3.38 15.93
N LEU A 33 4.62 -4.09 17.06
CA LEU A 33 3.84 -3.65 18.24
C LEU A 33 4.34 -2.33 18.87
N THR A 34 5.51 -1.85 18.45
CA THR A 34 6.13 -0.60 18.88
C THR A 34 5.86 0.58 17.96
N VAL A 35 4.98 0.44 16.96
CA VAL A 35 4.58 1.52 16.05
C VAL A 35 4.07 2.72 16.85
N GLY A 36 4.44 3.94 16.44
CA GLY A 36 4.08 5.18 17.12
C GLY A 36 4.96 5.57 18.31
N ARG A 37 5.89 4.72 18.77
CA ARG A 37 6.83 5.05 19.88
C ARG A 37 8.18 5.60 19.39
N ASP A 38 8.20 6.29 18.26
CA ASP A 38 9.41 6.75 17.53
C ASP A 38 10.50 5.69 17.30
N LYS A 39 10.13 4.40 17.42
CA LYS A 39 11.07 3.30 17.23
C LYS A 39 11.38 3.16 15.74
N LYS A 40 12.67 3.25 15.43
CA LYS A 40 13.17 3.05 14.07
C LYS A 40 13.24 1.56 13.76
N ILE A 41 12.73 1.17 12.59
CA ILE A 41 12.85 -0.17 12.03
C ILE A 41 13.92 -0.14 10.94
N ARG A 42 14.89 -1.04 11.05
CA ARG A 42 15.96 -1.20 10.06
C ARG A 42 15.40 -1.87 8.82
N ASP A 43 15.70 -1.29 7.66
CA ASP A 43 15.46 -1.89 6.35
C ASP A 43 16.77 -2.29 5.69
N SER A 44 17.08 -3.59 5.76
CA SER A 44 18.35 -4.14 5.31
C SER A 44 18.62 -3.86 3.83
N SER A 45 17.59 -3.85 2.96
CA SER A 45 17.79 -3.63 1.52
C SER A 45 18.22 -2.20 1.18
N LEU A 46 17.86 -1.21 2.01
CA LEU A 46 18.19 0.20 1.80
C LEU A 46 19.29 0.71 2.74
N GLU A 47 19.85 -0.19 3.53
CA GLU A 47 20.83 0.14 4.56
C GLU A 47 20.44 1.28 5.54
N LYS A 48 19.13 1.50 5.74
CA LYS A 48 18.60 2.66 6.46
C LYS A 48 17.55 2.29 7.51
N ASN A 49 17.38 3.19 8.48
CA ASN A 49 16.38 3.12 9.54
C ASN A 49 15.18 4.03 9.21
N PHE A 50 13.97 3.51 9.39
CA PHE A 50 12.73 4.23 9.09
C PHE A 50 11.80 4.25 10.30
N VAL A 51 11.13 5.38 10.52
CA VAL A 51 10.08 5.52 11.53
C VAL A 51 8.74 5.19 10.89
N TRP A 52 7.90 4.49 11.63
CA TRP A 52 6.57 4.08 11.19
C TRP A 52 5.50 4.56 12.17
N GLU A 53 4.35 4.90 11.63
CA GLU A 53 3.15 5.30 12.36
C GLU A 53 2.01 4.34 12.08
N ASP A 54 1.03 4.32 12.97
CA ASP A 54 -0.16 3.51 12.79
C ASP A 54 -1.06 4.17 11.74
N ALA A 55 -1.57 3.35 10.82
CA ALA A 55 -2.50 3.73 9.77
C ALA A 55 -3.72 2.80 9.81
N SER A 56 -4.16 2.44 11.02
CA SER A 56 -5.31 1.55 11.26
C SER A 56 -6.56 2.33 11.70
N SER A 57 -6.52 3.66 11.67
CA SER A 57 -7.61 4.52 12.14
C SER A 57 -8.80 4.56 11.17
N GLU A 58 -9.96 4.98 11.66
CA GLU A 58 -11.18 5.17 10.86
C GLU A 58 -10.98 6.13 9.68
N GLU A 59 -10.05 7.09 9.77
CA GLU A 59 -9.75 8.02 8.67
C GLU A 59 -9.26 7.30 7.40
N GLU A 60 -8.63 6.14 7.56
CA GLU A 60 -8.08 5.33 6.48
C GLU A 60 -9.16 4.51 5.76
N LYS A 61 -10.36 4.39 6.36
CA LYS A 61 -11.51 3.64 5.81
C LYS A 61 -11.12 2.24 5.33
N LEU A 62 -10.33 1.52 6.14
CA LEU A 62 -9.85 0.18 5.80
C LEU A 62 -11.01 -0.79 5.52
N ASN A 63 -12.14 -0.66 6.22
CA ASN A 63 -13.37 -1.42 5.95
C ASN A 63 -13.90 -1.29 4.51
N ILE A 64 -13.56 -0.21 3.79
CA ILE A 64 -13.92 -0.01 2.39
C ILE A 64 -12.78 -0.45 1.47
N TYR A 65 -11.57 0.04 1.73
CA TYR A 65 -10.47 -0.09 0.77
C TYR A 65 -9.65 -1.37 0.95
N LYS A 66 -9.62 -1.93 2.16
CA LYS A 66 -8.82 -3.11 2.57
C LYS A 66 -9.56 -3.91 3.67
N PRO A 67 -10.80 -4.37 3.42
CA PRO A 67 -11.68 -4.93 4.46
C PRO A 67 -11.14 -6.16 5.19
N GLY A 68 -10.19 -6.90 4.61
CA GLY A 68 -9.50 -8.03 5.23
C GLY A 68 -8.23 -7.64 6.00
N ALA A 69 -7.77 -6.39 5.92
CA ALA A 69 -6.65 -5.91 6.71
C ALA A 69 -7.11 -5.50 8.11
N LYS A 70 -6.42 -6.00 9.14
CA LYS A 70 -6.71 -5.65 10.53
C LYS A 70 -5.86 -4.48 11.03
N TYR A 71 -4.62 -4.41 10.57
CA TYR A 71 -3.67 -3.38 10.96
C TYR A 71 -2.99 -2.83 9.71
N CYS A 72 -2.71 -1.53 9.68
CA CYS A 72 -1.82 -0.96 8.70
C CYS A 72 -0.84 0.01 9.37
N ILE A 73 0.32 0.17 8.76
CA ILE A 73 1.33 1.15 9.17
C ILE A 73 1.74 1.98 7.97
N ARG A 74 2.23 3.19 8.24
CA ARG A 74 2.79 4.08 7.23
C ARG A 74 4.20 4.52 7.61
N SER A 75 5.09 4.60 6.64
CA SER A 75 6.41 5.19 6.87
C SER A 75 6.30 6.71 7.04
N LYS A 76 6.86 7.26 8.11
CA LYS A 76 6.88 8.70 8.35
C LYS A 76 7.66 9.44 7.27
N LEU A 77 7.19 10.62 6.88
CA LEU A 77 7.87 11.44 5.89
C LEU A 77 9.22 11.96 6.40
N THR A 78 10.21 11.98 5.52
CA THR A 78 11.44 12.78 5.70
C THR A 78 11.27 14.15 5.03
N SER A 79 12.10 15.14 5.36
CA SER A 79 11.91 16.58 5.03
C SER A 79 11.66 16.95 3.56
N ASN A 80 11.87 16.05 2.60
CA ASN A 80 11.61 16.26 1.16
C ASN A 80 10.79 15.12 0.49
N ALA A 81 10.24 14.20 1.28
CA ALA A 81 9.46 13.08 0.76
C ALA A 81 8.00 13.47 0.59
N LEU A 82 7.44 13.21 -0.59
CA LEU A 82 5.99 13.30 -0.84
C LEU A 82 5.31 11.95 -0.59
N ALA A 83 5.98 10.87 -0.98
CA ALA A 83 5.48 9.51 -0.92
C ALA A 83 5.77 8.85 0.43
N SER A 84 4.96 7.86 0.77
CA SER A 84 5.13 7.02 1.96
C SER A 84 4.76 5.58 1.66
N GLN A 85 5.41 4.62 2.31
CA GLN A 85 5.03 3.22 2.21
C GLN A 85 3.88 2.94 3.18
N GLN A 86 2.78 2.36 2.69
CA GLN A 86 1.77 1.74 3.54
C GLN A 86 1.93 0.22 3.49
N CYS A 87 1.88 -0.42 4.65
CA CYS A 87 1.91 -1.88 4.79
C CYS A 87 0.70 -2.30 5.61
N CYS A 88 0.02 -3.37 5.20
CA CYS A 88 -1.16 -3.86 5.88
C CYS A 88 -0.99 -5.32 6.29
N TYR A 89 -1.63 -5.69 7.38
CA TYR A 89 -1.43 -6.94 8.09
C TYR A 89 -2.77 -7.59 8.42
N ASP A 90 -2.77 -8.92 8.41
CA ASP A 90 -3.91 -9.70 8.88
C ASP A 90 -4.04 -9.68 10.41
N ASP A 91 -5.06 -10.35 10.91
CA ASP A 91 -5.34 -10.57 12.33
C ASP A 91 -4.22 -11.32 13.09
N TYR A 92 -3.37 -12.06 12.37
CA TYR A 92 -2.18 -12.72 12.92
C TYR A 92 -0.91 -11.86 12.81
N HIS A 93 -1.06 -10.56 12.55
CA HIS A 93 0.04 -9.62 12.38
C HIS A 93 0.99 -9.98 11.22
N ARG A 94 0.57 -10.78 10.24
CA ARG A 94 1.39 -11.13 9.06
C ARG A 94 1.16 -10.12 7.96
N LEU A 95 2.24 -9.70 7.30
CA LEU A 95 2.14 -8.81 6.15
C LEU A 95 1.22 -9.44 5.09
N ILE A 96 0.25 -8.68 4.61
CA ILE A 96 -0.56 -9.06 3.44
C ILE A 96 0.25 -8.65 2.21
N THR A 97 0.82 -9.63 1.52
CA THR A 97 1.80 -9.42 0.44
C THR A 97 1.16 -9.24 -0.92
N ARG A 98 -0.13 -9.60 -1.06
CA ARG A 98 -0.88 -9.57 -2.32
C ARG A 98 -2.39 -9.57 -2.05
N GLY A 99 -3.18 -9.42 -3.12
CA GLY A 99 -4.64 -9.38 -3.01
C GLY A 99 -5.16 -7.97 -2.75
N ARG A 100 -6.48 -7.88 -2.54
CA ARG A 100 -7.19 -6.61 -2.38
C ARG A 100 -6.85 -5.87 -1.08
N ASP A 101 -6.45 -6.63 -0.06
CA ASP A 101 -6.24 -6.13 1.30
C ASP A 101 -4.77 -5.72 1.56
N ALA A 102 -3.90 -5.91 0.57
CA ALA A 102 -2.50 -5.57 0.67
C ALA A 102 -2.28 -4.05 0.69
N GLY A 103 -1.32 -3.60 1.51
CA GLY A 103 -0.88 -2.21 1.53
C GLY A 103 -0.14 -1.84 0.26
N THR A 104 -0.48 -0.70 -0.33
CA THR A 104 0.24 -0.12 -1.48
C THR A 104 0.91 1.19 -1.07
N PRO A 105 2.07 1.55 -1.65
CA PRO A 105 2.67 2.86 -1.38
C PRO A 105 1.69 4.00 -1.70
N ASN A 106 1.69 5.05 -0.89
CA ASN A 106 1.02 6.30 -1.18
C ASN A 106 2.00 7.20 -1.93
N LEU A 107 1.66 7.58 -3.16
CA LEU A 107 2.43 8.53 -3.97
C LEU A 107 2.45 9.91 -3.30
N VAL A 108 1.37 10.24 -2.60
CA VAL A 108 1.26 11.42 -1.74
C VAL A 108 0.77 10.97 -0.37
N SER A 109 1.59 11.17 0.66
CA SER A 109 1.19 10.87 2.02
C SER A 109 0.01 11.76 2.44
N PRO A 110 -1.03 11.19 3.09
CA PRO A 110 -2.14 11.97 3.62
C PRO A 110 -1.69 12.98 4.70
N GLN A 111 -0.52 12.77 5.32
CA GLN A 111 0.07 13.74 6.24
C GLN A 111 0.51 15.03 5.56
N LEU A 112 0.92 14.94 4.28
CA LEU A 112 1.31 16.10 3.50
C LEU A 112 0.07 16.83 2.98
N SER A 113 -0.86 16.08 2.37
CA SER A 113 -2.11 16.64 1.85
C SER A 113 -3.15 15.55 1.70
N LYS A 114 -4.20 15.60 2.53
CA LYS A 114 -5.36 14.69 2.43
C LYS A 114 -6.07 14.81 1.08
N GLU A 115 -6.17 16.02 0.53
CA GLU A 115 -6.83 16.27 -0.74
C GLU A 115 -6.04 15.65 -1.91
N LEU A 116 -4.74 15.91 -1.96
CA LEU A 116 -3.90 15.38 -3.04
C LEU A 116 -3.75 13.86 -2.92
N HIS A 117 -3.59 13.33 -1.71
CA HIS A 117 -3.65 11.89 -1.45
C HIS A 117 -4.95 11.28 -1.99
N ARG A 118 -6.11 11.89 -1.70
CA ARG A 118 -7.38 11.40 -2.24
C ARG A 118 -7.39 11.38 -3.76
N LYS A 119 -6.93 12.46 -4.41
CA LYS A 119 -6.92 12.57 -5.87
C LYS A 119 -5.96 11.59 -6.54
N VAL A 120 -4.79 11.36 -5.95
CA VAL A 120 -3.70 10.61 -6.55
C VAL A 120 -3.72 9.13 -6.18
N ASP A 121 -4.07 8.79 -4.94
CA ASP A 121 -3.98 7.42 -4.43
C ASP A 121 -5.35 6.74 -4.28
N VAL A 122 -6.40 7.48 -3.90
CA VAL A 122 -7.74 6.89 -3.64
C VAL A 122 -8.62 6.88 -4.89
N LEU A 123 -8.70 7.99 -5.64
CA LEU A 123 -9.55 8.07 -6.82
C LEU A 123 -9.21 7.01 -7.89
N PRO A 124 -7.94 6.64 -8.14
CA PRO A 124 -7.65 5.53 -9.06
C PRO A 124 -8.32 4.21 -8.71
N TRP A 125 -8.34 3.84 -7.42
CA TRP A 125 -9.04 2.65 -6.96
C TRP A 125 -10.55 2.74 -7.25
N VAL A 126 -11.14 3.93 -7.06
CA VAL A 126 -12.54 4.21 -7.39
C VAL A 126 -12.80 4.18 -8.90
N LEU A 127 -11.88 4.69 -9.72
CA LEU A 127 -11.97 4.63 -11.19
C LEU A 127 -11.95 3.19 -11.70
N CYS A 128 -11.22 2.33 -10.99
CA CYS A 128 -11.21 0.87 -11.18
C CYS A 128 -12.38 0.16 -10.52
N LYS A 129 -13.36 0.89 -9.96
CA LYS A 129 -14.55 0.33 -9.30
C LYS A 129 -14.22 -0.68 -8.19
N GLY A 130 -13.06 -0.53 -7.56
CA GLY A 130 -12.55 -1.50 -6.58
C GLY A 130 -11.90 -2.75 -7.16
N ASP A 131 -11.74 -2.85 -8.49
CA ASP A 131 -10.94 -3.90 -9.13
C ASP A 131 -9.45 -3.69 -8.83
N TRP A 132 -9.04 -4.26 -7.70
CA TRP A 132 -7.67 -4.27 -7.22
C TRP A 132 -6.73 -5.00 -8.18
N THR A 133 -7.22 -5.94 -9.00
CA THR A 133 -6.37 -6.71 -9.92
C THR A 133 -5.80 -5.83 -11.00
N ARG A 134 -6.54 -4.80 -11.43
CA ARG A 134 -6.11 -3.79 -12.39
C ARG A 134 -5.31 -2.69 -11.72
N TYR A 135 -5.76 -2.21 -10.57
CA TYR A 135 -5.06 -1.17 -9.81
C TYR A 135 -3.63 -1.60 -9.41
N ASN A 136 -3.48 -2.83 -8.93
CA ASN A 136 -2.18 -3.36 -8.49
C ASN A 136 -1.19 -3.65 -9.64
N LEU A 137 -1.61 -3.56 -10.91
CA LEU A 137 -0.68 -3.60 -12.06
C LEU A 137 0.11 -2.29 -12.20
N VAL A 138 -0.42 -1.19 -11.65
CA VAL A 138 0.22 0.13 -11.69
C VAL A 138 0.91 0.45 -10.38
N ILE A 139 0.28 0.13 -9.25
CA ILE A 139 0.81 0.40 -7.91
C ILE A 139 0.81 -0.90 -7.10
N ASN A 140 1.97 -1.54 -7.04
CA ASN A 140 2.08 -2.88 -6.48
C ASN A 140 2.26 -2.84 -4.95
N PRO A 141 1.73 -3.86 -4.23
CA PRO A 141 2.10 -4.10 -2.84
C PRO A 141 3.61 -4.28 -2.66
N ASN A 142 4.11 -3.93 -1.48
CA ASN A 142 5.54 -4.00 -1.17
C ASN A 142 5.85 -5.31 -0.41
N ASN A 143 6.42 -6.28 -1.10
CA ASN A 143 7.03 -7.48 -0.49
C ASN A 143 8.55 -7.55 -0.76
N LYS A 144 9.25 -6.42 -0.70
CA LYS A 144 10.70 -6.35 -0.98
C LYS A 144 11.55 -7.21 -0.02
N ARG A 145 11.04 -7.51 1.19
CA ARG A 145 11.69 -8.39 2.17
C ARG A 145 11.47 -9.89 1.95
N GLN A 146 10.75 -10.28 0.88
CA GLN A 146 10.43 -11.68 0.58
C GLN A 146 9.73 -12.38 1.75
N CYS A 147 8.78 -11.70 2.37
CA CYS A 147 7.94 -12.29 3.41
C CYS A 147 7.11 -13.45 2.82
N GLU A 148 6.75 -14.39 3.69
CA GLU A 148 5.85 -15.49 3.36
C GLU A 148 4.59 -14.96 2.67
N GLU A 149 4.15 -15.68 1.64
CA GLU A 149 3.03 -15.24 0.84
C GLU A 149 1.73 -15.26 1.64
N ASN A 150 1.01 -14.15 1.64
CA ASN A 150 -0.24 -13.99 2.37
C ASN A 150 -1.18 -13.06 1.58
N PRO A 151 -2.40 -13.49 1.23
CA PRO A 151 -3.00 -14.79 1.54
C PRO A 151 -2.48 -15.94 0.65
N ASN A 152 -2.90 -17.17 0.97
CA ASN A 152 -2.56 -18.36 0.20
C ASN A 152 -3.16 -18.33 -1.22
N ILE A 153 -2.73 -19.26 -2.08
CA ILE A 153 -3.13 -19.26 -3.50
C ILE A 153 -4.63 -19.51 -3.71
N ALA A 154 -5.28 -20.28 -2.85
CA ALA A 154 -6.71 -20.57 -2.96
C ALA A 154 -7.54 -19.31 -2.69
N GLU A 155 -7.19 -18.58 -1.63
CA GLU A 155 -7.81 -17.31 -1.29
C GLU A 155 -7.56 -16.25 -2.36
N ILE A 156 -6.34 -16.14 -2.91
CA ILE A 156 -6.07 -15.22 -4.02
C ILE A 156 -6.93 -15.52 -5.24
N LYS A 157 -7.07 -16.80 -5.61
CA LYS A 157 -7.93 -17.19 -6.73
C LYS A 157 -9.39 -16.78 -6.46
N HIS A 158 -9.86 -16.95 -5.22
CA HIS A 158 -11.19 -16.50 -4.82
C HIS A 158 -11.35 -14.98 -4.95
N GLN A 159 -10.40 -14.18 -4.46
CA GLN A 159 -10.42 -12.72 -4.58
C GLN A 159 -10.41 -12.23 -6.03
N ILE A 160 -9.66 -12.91 -6.91
CA ILE A 160 -9.61 -12.58 -8.35
C ILE A 160 -10.96 -12.87 -9.01
N LEU A 161 -11.61 -13.99 -8.67
CA LEU A 161 -12.93 -14.33 -9.18
C LEU A 161 -13.95 -13.24 -8.80
N LEU A 162 -13.95 -12.81 -7.55
CA LEU A 162 -14.84 -11.76 -7.06
C LEU A 162 -14.58 -10.41 -7.75
N ALA A 163 -13.31 -10.04 -7.97
CA ALA A 163 -12.96 -8.77 -8.61
C ALA A 163 -13.43 -8.68 -10.08
N LYS A 164 -13.41 -9.80 -10.82
CA LYS A 164 -13.82 -9.85 -12.23
C LYS A 164 -15.33 -9.76 -12.46
N ASN A 165 -16.13 -9.83 -11.38
CA ASN A 165 -17.60 -9.79 -11.44
C ASN A 165 -18.17 -8.37 -11.22
N TYR A 166 -17.37 -7.31 -11.39
CA TYR A 166 -17.73 -5.89 -11.21
C TYR A 166 -17.47 -5.00 -12.45
#